data_AF-B0SUZ0-F1
#
_entry.id   AF-B0SUZ0-F1
#
_cell.length_a   1.000
_cell.length_b   1.000
_cell.length_c   1.000
_cell.angle_alpha   90.00
_cell.angle_beta   90.00
_cell.angle_gamma   90.00
#
_symmetry.space_group_name_H-M   'P 1'
#
loop_
_entity.id
_entity.type
_entity.pdbx_description
1 polymer ?
#
loop_
_entity_poly.entity_id
_entity_poly.type
_entity_poly.pdbx_seq_one_letter_code
_entity_poly.pdbx_strand_id
1 'polypeptide(L)' 'MTMKTYAIAAALAAATLLSACATTAPTESQIASCRQMESDMGVADRHDHSEMKGQGRNPMNLSHDRCRQILRQSK' A
#
# COMPACT_ATOMS: atom_id res chain seq x y z
N MET A 1 10.61 37.21 17.31
CA MET A 1 10.18 36.20 16.32
C MET A 1 9.17 36.84 15.38
N THR A 2 9.57 37.02 14.12
CA THR A 2 8.75 37.66 13.08
C THR A 2 7.58 36.75 12.68
N MET A 3 6.51 37.32 12.12
CA MET A 3 5.31 36.60 11.65
C MET A 3 5.64 35.39 10.74
N LYS A 4 6.77 35.48 10.02
CA LYS A 4 7.36 34.44 9.16
C LYS A 4 7.76 33.17 9.92
N THR A 5 8.27 33.29 11.15
CA THR A 5 8.63 32.14 12.00
C THR A 5 7.41 31.33 12.44
N TYR A 6 6.27 31.98 12.69
CA TYR A 6 5.02 31.30 13.06
C TYR A 6 4.39 30.56 11.87
N ALA A 7 4.47 31.13 10.67
CA ALA A 7 3.99 30.47 9.46
C ALA A 7 4.77 29.18 9.15
N ILE A 8 6.09 29.18 9.36
CA ILE A 8 6.94 28.00 9.17
C ILE A 8 6.63 26.93 10.23
N ALA A 9 6.47 27.32 11.50
CA ALA A 9 6.14 26.40 12.57
C ALA A 9 4.76 25.74 12.37
N ALA A 10 3.76 26.50 11.91
CA ALA A 10 2.43 25.96 11.60
C ALA A 10 2.45 24.97 10.43
N ALA A 11 3.24 25.25 9.39
CA ALA A 11 3.38 24.35 8.24
C ALA A 11 4.06 23.01 8.62
N LEU A 12 5.08 23.06 9.49
CA LEU A 12 5.75 21.87 10.00
C LEU A 12 4.82 21.03 10.89
N ALA A 13 4.04 21.67 11.77
CA ALA A 13 3.06 20.98 12.60
C ALA A 13 1.99 20.26 11.76
N ALA A 14 1.46 20.92 10.72
CA ALA A 14 0.51 20.30 9.81
C ALA A 14 1.11 19.07 9.09
N ALA A 15 2.34 19.15 8.60
CA ALA A 15 3.00 18.01 7.93
C ALA A 15 3.15 16.78 8.83
N THR A 16 3.43 16.97 10.12
CA THR A 16 3.53 15.85 11.07
C THR A 16 2.20 15.14 11.31
N LEU A 17 1.08 15.88 11.33
CA LEU A 17 -0.25 15.32 11.56
C LEU A 17 -0.77 14.53 10.34
N LEU A 18 -0.46 14.98 9.11
CA LEU A 18 -0.84 14.24 7.90
C LEU A 18 -0.06 12.93 7.70
N SER A 19 1.12 12.82 8.32
CA SER A 19 1.96 11.63 8.23
C SER A 19 1.38 10.42 8.99
N ALA A 20 0.55 10.67 10.00
CA ALA A 20 -0.03 9.62 10.85
C ALA A 20 -1.14 8.79 10.15
N CYS A 21 -1.81 9.34 9.14
CA CYS A 21 -2.80 8.58 8.35
C CYS A 21 -2.19 7.67 7.29
N ALA A 22 -0.92 7.87 6.93
CA ALA A 22 -0.26 7.12 5.85
C ALA A 22 0.34 5.78 6.32
N THR A 23 0.41 5.54 7.63
CA THR A 23 1.19 4.44 8.24
C THR A 23 0.34 3.57 9.17
N THR A 24 -0.92 3.32 8.83
CA THR A 24 -1.70 2.31 9.54
C THR A 24 -1.10 0.93 9.31
N ALA A 25 -0.79 0.23 10.42
CA ALA A 25 -0.35 -1.16 10.36
C ALA A 25 -1.43 -2.01 9.68
N PRO A 26 -1.06 -2.98 8.82
CA PRO A 26 -2.02 -3.91 8.25
C PRO A 26 -2.74 -4.70 9.33
N THR A 27 -4.02 -5.00 9.11
CA THR A 27 -4.78 -5.87 10.03
C THR A 27 -4.45 -7.34 9.78
N GLU A 28 -4.65 -8.19 10.79
CA GLU A 28 -4.50 -9.65 10.65
C GLU A 28 -5.32 -10.24 9.49
N SER A 29 -6.55 -9.73 9.30
CA SER A 29 -7.40 -10.14 8.17
C SER A 29 -6.80 -9.78 6.81
N GLN A 30 -6.21 -8.60 6.67
CA GLN A 30 -5.54 -8.18 5.43
C GLN A 30 -4.30 -9.03 5.15
N ILE A 31 -3.54 -9.36 6.20
CA ILE A 31 -2.37 -10.23 6.09
C ILE A 31 -2.79 -11.63 5.64
N ALA A 32 -3.83 -12.20 6.27
CA ALA A 32 -4.37 -13.50 5.92
C ALA A 32 -4.87 -13.56 4.48
N SER A 33 -5.63 -12.55 4.03
CA SER A 33 -6.08 -12.45 2.64
C SER A 33 -4.91 -12.37 1.65
N CYS A 34 -3.85 -11.63 1.98
CA CYS A 34 -2.67 -11.54 1.12
C CYS A 34 -1.84 -12.83 1.08
N ARG A 35 -1.75 -13.56 2.20
CA ARG A 35 -1.12 -14.90 2.24
C ARG A 35 -1.91 -15.90 1.39
N GLN A 36 -3.24 -15.86 1.48
CA GLN A 36 -4.12 -16.69 0.66
C GLN A 36 -3.91 -16.38 -0.83
N MET A 37 -3.88 -15.10 -1.21
CA MET A 37 -3.59 -14.68 -2.58
C MET A 37 -2.22 -15.17 -3.06
N GLU A 38 -1.16 -15.06 -2.24
CA GLU A 38 0.18 -15.59 -2.59
C GLU A 38 0.18 -17.11 -2.79
N SER A 39 -0.57 -17.85 -1.97
CA SER A 39 -0.74 -19.31 -2.08
C SER A 39 -1.55 -19.72 -3.32
N ASP A 40 -2.63 -19.00 -3.62
CA ASP A 40 -3.58 -19.36 -4.68
C ASP A 40 -3.05 -19.04 -6.09
N MET A 41 -2.11 -18.10 -6.19
CA MET A 41 -1.45 -17.77 -7.46
C MET A 41 -0.64 -18.94 -8.05
N GLY A 42 -0.53 -20.09 -7.37
CA GLY A 42 -0.11 -21.33 -8.03
C GLY A 42 -0.47 -22.60 -7.27
N VAL A 43 -1.58 -23.26 -7.65
CA VAL A 43 -1.71 -24.74 -7.56
C VAL A 43 -2.77 -25.41 -8.45
N ALA A 44 -3.69 -24.72 -9.16
CA ALA A 44 -4.71 -25.45 -9.92
C ALA A 44 -5.16 -24.87 -11.28
N ASP A 45 -4.94 -23.58 -11.58
CA ASP A 45 -5.25 -23.03 -12.90
C ASP A 45 -4.24 -21.95 -13.30
N ARG A 46 -3.48 -22.19 -14.37
CA ARG A 46 -2.63 -21.16 -14.99
C ARG A 46 -3.53 -20.17 -15.74
N HIS A 47 -4.18 -19.26 -15.03
CA HIS A 47 -4.95 -18.23 -15.69
C HIS A 47 -4.01 -17.10 -16.14
N ASP A 48 -3.66 -17.10 -17.42
CA ASP A 48 -2.83 -16.07 -18.02
C ASP A 48 -3.67 -14.82 -18.31
N HIS A 49 -3.35 -13.72 -17.64
CA HIS A 49 -3.95 -12.40 -17.88
C HIS A 49 -3.37 -11.73 -19.12
N SER A 50 -3.26 -12.48 -20.21
CA SER A 50 -2.67 -12.07 -21.49
C SER A 50 -3.29 -10.77 -21.99
N GLU A 51 -4.60 -10.62 -21.84
CA GLU A 51 -5.37 -9.44 -22.24
C GLU A 51 -4.99 -8.19 -21.45
N MET A 52 -4.51 -8.37 -20.21
CA MET A 52 -4.06 -7.28 -19.34
C MET A 52 -2.55 -7.06 -19.38
N LYS A 53 -1.79 -7.89 -20.12
CA LYS A 53 -0.37 -7.64 -20.38
C LYS A 53 -0.21 -6.39 -21.25
N GLY A 54 0.73 -5.53 -20.88
CA GLY A 54 1.00 -4.28 -21.62
C GLY A 54 0.05 -3.12 -21.30
N GLN A 55 -1.01 -3.32 -20.48
CA GLN A 55 -1.92 -2.24 -20.08
C GLN A 55 -1.32 -1.25 -19.06
N GLY A 56 -0.04 -1.40 -18.69
CA GLY A 56 0.58 -0.59 -17.64
C GLY A 56 0.00 -0.91 -16.25
N ARG A 57 -0.28 0.12 -15.45
CA ARG A 57 -0.90 -0.03 -14.11
C ARG A 57 -2.39 -0.37 -14.26
N ASN A 58 -2.83 -1.45 -13.64
CA ASN A 58 -4.20 -1.92 -13.67
C ASN A 58 -4.65 -2.39 -12.27
N PRO A 59 -5.95 -2.57 -12.03
CA PRO A 59 -6.45 -2.95 -10.70
C PRO A 59 -5.81 -4.21 -10.12
N MET A 60 -5.42 -5.16 -10.97
CA MET A 60 -4.80 -6.41 -10.55
C MET A 60 -3.37 -6.21 -10.06
N ASN A 61 -2.51 -5.55 -10.85
CA ASN A 61 -1.14 -5.30 -10.42
C ASN A 61 -1.07 -4.36 -9.22
N LEU A 62 -2.01 -3.41 -9.10
CA LEU A 62 -2.14 -2.56 -7.91
C LEU A 62 -2.50 -3.40 -6.67
N SER A 63 -3.43 -4.34 -6.80
CA SER A 63 -3.82 -5.24 -5.69
C SER A 63 -2.65 -6.15 -5.29
N HIS A 64 -1.93 -6.70 -6.26
CA HIS A 64 -0.75 -7.54 -6.00
C HIS A 64 0.36 -6.74 -5.31
N ASP A 65 0.66 -5.54 -5.81
CA ASP A 65 1.67 -4.66 -5.22
C ASP A 65 1.31 -4.24 -3.80
N ARG A 66 0.02 -3.98 -3.55
CA ARG A 66 -0.48 -3.70 -2.20
C ARG A 66 -0.28 -4.88 -1.28
N CYS A 67 -0.61 -6.10 -1.70
CA CYS A 67 -0.38 -7.28 -0.87
C CYS A 67 1.11 -7.54 -0.61
N ARG A 68 1.98 -7.33 -1.60
CA ARG A 68 3.44 -7.39 -1.38
C ARG A 68 3.91 -6.38 -0.33
N GLN A 69 3.36 -5.17 -0.31
CA GLN A 69 3.67 -4.16 0.71
C GLN A 69 3.22 -4.61 2.10
N ILE A 70 1.98 -5.09 2.22
CA ILE A 70 1.41 -5.59 3.48
C ILE A 70 2.27 -6.73 4.06
N LEU A 71 2.64 -7.71 3.23
CA LEU A 71 3.46 -8.84 3.67
C LEU A 71 4.87 -8.44 4.10
N ARG A 72 5.45 -7.38 3.53
CA ARG A 72 6.73 -6.82 4.00
C ARG A 72 6.61 -6.10 5.34
N GLN A 73 5.48 -5.46 5.61
CA GLN A 73 5.21 -4.76 6.87
C GLN A 73 4.84 -5.72 8.02
N SER A 74 4.58 -6.99 7.70
CA SER A 74 4.11 -8.02 8.63
C SER A 74 5.16 -9.10 8.93
N LYS A 75 6.39 -8.91 8.45
CA LYS A 75 7.58 -9.72 8.76
C LYS A 75 8.39 -9.01 9.83
#